data_AF-A0A3D4SXS2-F1
#
_entry.id   AF-A0A3D4SXS2-F1
#
_cell.length_a   1.000
_cell.length_b   1.000
_cell.length_c   1.000
_cell.angle_alpha   90.00
_cell.angle_beta   90.00
_cell.angle_gamma   90.00
#
_symmetry.space_group_name_H-M   'P 1'
#
loop_
_entity.id
_entity.type
_entity.pdbx_description
1 polymer ?
#
loop_
_entity_poly.entity_id
_entity_poly.type
_entity_poly.pdbx_seq_one_letter_code
_entity_poly.pdbx_strand_id
1 'polypeptide(L)'
;MHHSGVDPADLLDRENNPVDEWGWHERIPERTPLGVSESLFALSNGYLGMRGNPAEGRDSAEHGTFINGVHETWDIEHAENAYGLAREGQAIVQVPDAKAMRLYIDDEPLRLGAVEVEDYGRGIDFREGVERRSFIWRTSAGKRVRVITDRMVSFQERHLAIMSLEVELLDADAAVVVSSQILNRQDGEDEFSTILGHHATSTESGPDGATGAAGAAGTAGIAGTAGTA
;
A
#
# COMPACT_ATOMS: atom_id res chain seq x y z
N MET A 1 -9.87 -19.89 20.42
CA MET A 1 -10.34 -18.61 21.00
C MET A 1 -11.86 -18.67 20.97
N HIS A 2 -12.53 -18.74 22.13
CA HIS A 2 -14.00 -18.76 22.15
C HIS A 2 -14.51 -17.34 21.88
N HIS A 3 -15.16 -17.13 20.75
CA HIS A 3 -15.74 -15.83 20.33
C HIS A 3 -16.91 -15.35 21.20
N SER A 4 -17.26 -16.07 22.28
CA SER A 4 -18.44 -15.83 23.12
C SER A 4 -18.29 -14.67 24.12
N GLY A 5 -17.15 -13.99 24.16
CA GLY A 5 -16.89 -12.83 25.04
C GLY A 5 -16.63 -11.53 24.29
N VAL A 6 -16.82 -11.53 22.97
CA VAL A 6 -16.64 -10.34 22.13
C VAL A 6 -18.01 -9.85 21.75
N ASP A 7 -18.37 -8.64 22.18
CA ASP A 7 -19.47 -7.91 21.55
C ASP A 7 -18.91 -7.24 20.29
N PRO A 8 -19.29 -7.71 19.07
CA PRO A 8 -18.80 -7.11 17.83
C PRO A 8 -19.25 -5.66 17.68
N ALA A 9 -20.32 -5.24 18.36
CA ALA A 9 -20.80 -3.86 18.33
C ALA A 9 -19.83 -2.92 19.05
N ASP A 10 -19.18 -3.39 20.12
CA ASP A 10 -18.27 -2.59 20.95
C ASP A 10 -16.84 -2.52 20.39
N LEU A 11 -16.47 -3.44 19.48
CA LEU A 11 -15.15 -3.43 18.82
C LEU A 11 -15.05 -2.44 17.65
N LEU A 12 -16.19 -1.97 17.14
CA LEU A 12 -16.28 -1.13 15.97
C LEU A 12 -16.48 0.32 16.40
N ASP A 13 -15.55 1.17 16.02
CA ASP A 13 -15.68 2.62 16.20
C ASP A 13 -16.76 3.16 15.27
N ARG A 14 -17.98 3.32 15.80
CA ARG A 14 -19.14 3.80 15.02
C ARG A 14 -19.11 5.28 14.71
N GLU A 15 -18.26 6.06 15.38
CA GLU A 15 -18.07 7.47 15.01
C GLU A 15 -17.29 7.57 13.70
N ASN A 16 -16.27 6.71 13.54
CA ASN A 16 -15.47 6.64 12.34
C ASN A 16 -16.12 5.80 11.23
N ASN A 17 -16.70 4.67 11.60
CA ASN A 17 -17.29 3.67 10.72
C ASN A 17 -18.82 3.58 10.98
N PRO A 18 -19.58 4.59 10.53
CA PRO A 18 -21.03 4.62 10.72
C PRO A 18 -21.69 3.41 10.05
N VAL A 19 -22.85 3.02 10.56
CA VAL A 19 -23.64 1.94 9.95
C VAL A 19 -24.21 2.42 8.62
N ASP A 20 -23.93 1.67 7.56
CA ASP A 20 -24.58 1.74 6.25
C ASP A 20 -24.91 0.31 5.82
N GLU A 21 -26.14 0.07 5.37
CA GLU A 21 -26.61 -1.25 4.93
C GLU A 21 -25.89 -1.72 3.66
N TRP A 22 -25.43 -0.78 2.83
CA TRP A 22 -24.87 -1.03 1.50
C TRP A 22 -23.45 -0.50 1.34
N GLY A 23 -22.77 -0.18 2.42
CA GLY A 23 -21.40 0.29 2.33
C GLY A 23 -20.60 0.17 3.61
N TRP A 24 -19.30 0.39 3.45
CA TRP A 24 -18.36 0.51 4.55
C TRP A 24 -17.63 1.84 4.42
N HIS A 25 -17.61 2.63 5.49
CA HIS A 25 -17.15 4.02 5.47
C HIS A 25 -16.13 4.29 6.57
N GLU A 26 -15.27 5.28 6.34
CA GLU A 26 -14.27 5.82 7.26
C GLU A 26 -14.34 7.36 7.17
N ARG A 27 -14.55 8.03 8.30
CA ARG A 27 -14.72 9.51 8.38
C ARG A 27 -13.47 10.24 8.88
N ILE A 28 -12.53 9.51 9.46
CA ILE A 28 -11.29 10.04 10.01
C ILE A 28 -10.16 9.16 9.46
N PRO A 29 -9.20 9.75 8.72
CA PRO A 29 -8.10 9.00 8.15
C PRO A 29 -7.26 8.38 9.26
N GLU A 30 -6.69 7.21 8.98
CA GLU A 30 -5.72 6.51 9.84
C GLU A 30 -6.22 6.09 11.24
N ARG A 31 -7.53 6.22 11.52
CA ARG A 31 -8.13 5.75 12.78
C ARG A 31 -8.25 4.22 12.83
N THR A 32 -8.38 3.57 11.67
CA THR A 32 -8.27 2.11 11.52
C THR A 32 -6.83 1.74 11.16
N PRO A 33 -6.22 0.72 11.80
CA PRO A 33 -4.87 0.27 11.44
C PRO A 33 -4.75 -0.01 9.93
N LEU A 34 -3.67 0.47 9.29
CA LEU A 34 -3.52 0.44 7.83
C LEU A 34 -3.77 -0.94 7.23
N GLY A 35 -3.16 -2.00 7.74
CA GLY A 35 -3.33 -3.37 7.22
C GLY A 35 -4.77 -3.90 7.29
N VAL A 36 -5.54 -3.42 8.28
CA VAL A 36 -6.97 -3.73 8.41
C VAL A 36 -7.77 -2.92 7.39
N SER A 37 -7.56 -1.60 7.32
CA SER A 37 -8.24 -0.72 6.36
C SER A 37 -8.01 -1.18 4.91
N GLU A 38 -6.77 -1.51 4.54
CA GLU A 38 -6.41 -2.07 3.23
C GLU A 38 -7.14 -3.38 2.89
N SER A 39 -7.43 -4.20 3.90
CA SER A 39 -8.16 -5.46 3.70
C SER A 39 -9.67 -5.19 3.55
N LEU A 40 -10.21 -4.29 4.37
CA LEU A 40 -11.64 -3.95 4.38
C LEU A 40 -12.07 -3.22 3.09
N PHE A 41 -11.21 -2.36 2.54
CA PHE A 41 -11.45 -1.62 1.30
C PHE A 41 -10.90 -2.33 0.05
N ALA A 42 -10.60 -3.62 0.12
CA ALA A 42 -10.14 -4.38 -1.04
C ALA A 42 -11.24 -4.55 -2.09
N LEU A 43 -10.86 -4.48 -3.37
CA LEU A 43 -11.76 -4.63 -4.52
C LEU A 43 -11.33 -5.85 -5.34
N SER A 44 -12.30 -6.64 -5.82
CA SER A 44 -12.03 -7.82 -6.62
C SER A 44 -13.24 -8.27 -7.42
N ASN A 45 -13.00 -8.89 -8.57
CA ASN A 45 -13.99 -9.59 -9.38
C ASN A 45 -13.75 -11.13 -9.44
N GLY A 46 -12.87 -11.65 -8.57
CA GLY A 46 -12.45 -13.05 -8.54
C GLY A 46 -11.33 -13.42 -9.54
N TYR A 47 -11.06 -12.57 -10.54
CA TYR A 47 -9.89 -12.68 -11.41
C TYR A 47 -8.79 -11.68 -11.01
N LEU A 48 -9.12 -10.40 -10.93
CA LEU A 48 -8.22 -9.33 -10.49
C LEU A 48 -8.63 -8.89 -9.09
N GLY A 49 -7.68 -8.80 -8.17
CA GLY A 49 -7.88 -8.33 -6.81
C GLY A 49 -6.86 -7.26 -6.43
N MET A 50 -7.31 -6.23 -5.73
CA MET A 50 -6.49 -5.12 -5.27
C MET A 50 -6.81 -4.81 -3.82
N ARG A 51 -5.79 -4.75 -2.96
CA ARG A 51 -5.94 -4.21 -1.61
C ARG A 51 -6.32 -2.74 -1.68
N GLY A 52 -7.07 -2.28 -0.69
CA GLY A 52 -7.52 -0.90 -0.52
C GLY A 52 -6.38 0.04 -0.08
N ASN A 53 -5.22 -0.02 -0.72
CA ASN A 53 -4.12 0.90 -0.42
C ASN A 53 -4.48 2.32 -0.91
N PRO A 54 -4.04 3.37 -0.19
CA PRO A 54 -4.14 4.76 -0.62
C PRO A 54 -3.59 4.98 -2.04
N ALA A 55 -4.29 5.77 -2.85
CA ALA A 55 -3.94 5.97 -4.26
C ALA A 55 -2.57 6.63 -4.47
N GLU A 56 -2.12 7.48 -3.54
CA GLU A 56 -0.81 8.11 -3.56
C GLU A 56 0.36 7.11 -3.42
N GLY A 57 0.07 5.89 -2.95
CA GLY A 57 1.01 4.76 -2.94
C GLY A 57 2.26 4.99 -2.08
N ARG A 58 2.10 5.65 -0.92
CA ARG A 58 3.19 5.93 0.02
C ARG A 58 3.03 5.13 1.31
N ASP A 59 2.00 5.42 2.11
CA ASP A 59 1.79 4.75 3.38
C ASP A 59 0.95 3.48 3.16
N SER A 60 1.51 2.32 3.52
CA SER A 60 0.81 1.04 3.48
C SER A 60 1.46 0.06 4.45
N ALA A 61 0.64 -0.77 5.10
CA ALA A 61 1.14 -1.91 5.85
C ALA A 61 1.52 -3.05 4.91
N GLU A 62 0.64 -3.36 3.95
CA GLU A 62 0.88 -4.38 2.94
C GLU A 62 0.30 -3.96 1.59
N HIS A 63 1.14 -3.91 0.58
CA HIS A 63 0.67 -3.78 -0.80
C HIS A 63 0.14 -5.12 -1.32
N GLY A 64 -0.77 -5.06 -2.29
CA GLY A 64 -1.26 -6.28 -2.92
C GLY A 64 -2.10 -6.00 -4.15
N THR A 65 -1.62 -6.46 -5.29
CA THR A 65 -2.38 -6.63 -6.52
C THR A 65 -2.18 -8.07 -6.96
N PHE A 66 -3.28 -8.77 -7.25
CA PHE A 66 -3.28 -10.20 -7.50
C PHE A 66 -4.08 -10.52 -8.75
N ILE A 67 -3.57 -11.46 -9.55
CA ILE A 67 -4.28 -12.03 -10.69
C ILE A 67 -4.45 -13.52 -10.42
N ASN A 68 -5.69 -13.99 -10.47
CA ASN A 68 -6.02 -15.39 -10.31
C ASN A 68 -5.33 -16.22 -11.41
N GLY A 69 -4.56 -17.21 -10.98
CA GLY A 69 -3.73 -18.04 -11.85
C GLY A 69 -2.26 -17.63 -11.89
N VAL A 70 -1.89 -16.42 -11.44
CA VAL A 70 -0.49 -16.02 -11.27
C VAL A 70 -0.01 -16.47 -9.90
N HIS A 71 0.92 -17.41 -9.89
CA HIS A 71 1.47 -18.02 -8.69
C HIS A 71 2.90 -18.47 -8.97
N GLU A 72 3.67 -18.58 -7.90
CA GLU A 72 4.98 -19.22 -7.92
C GLU A 72 4.87 -20.65 -7.41
N THR A 73 5.78 -21.50 -7.88
CA THR A 73 5.92 -22.87 -7.39
C THR A 73 7.32 -23.13 -6.89
N TRP A 74 7.45 -24.04 -5.92
CA TRP A 74 8.73 -24.44 -5.37
C TRP A 74 8.69 -25.90 -4.91
N ASP A 75 9.86 -26.53 -4.88
CA ASP A 75 9.98 -27.88 -4.32
C ASP A 75 9.87 -27.83 -2.79
N ILE A 76 8.97 -28.63 -2.23
CA ILE A 76 8.80 -28.75 -0.78
C ILE A 76 9.87 -29.70 -0.24
N GLU A 77 10.78 -29.16 0.56
CA GLU A 77 11.74 -29.95 1.32
C GLU A 77 11.10 -30.49 2.60
N HIS A 78 10.97 -31.81 2.66
CA HIS A 78 10.53 -32.53 3.86
C HIS A 78 11.74 -33.07 4.60
N ALA A 79 11.69 -33.06 5.94
CA ALA A 79 12.72 -33.68 6.77
C ALA A 79 12.83 -35.20 6.57
N GLU A 80 11.76 -35.85 6.10
CA GLU A 80 11.70 -37.27 5.79
C GLU A 80 10.92 -37.52 4.50
N ASN A 81 11.24 -38.61 3.80
CA ASN A 81 10.60 -38.94 2.53
C ASN A 81 9.51 -40.01 2.73
N ALA A 82 8.25 -39.60 2.70
CA ALA A 82 7.10 -40.51 2.80
C ALA A 82 6.22 -40.47 1.54
N TYR A 83 5.57 -41.61 1.25
CA TYR A 83 4.61 -41.72 0.16
C TYR A 83 3.38 -40.85 0.45
N GLY A 84 2.91 -40.10 -0.56
CA GLY A 84 1.74 -39.23 -0.46
C GLY A 84 2.00 -37.80 0.03
N LEU A 85 3.24 -37.45 0.39
CA LEU A 85 3.59 -36.05 0.70
C LEU A 85 3.60 -35.21 -0.58
N ALA A 86 3.05 -33.99 -0.46
CA ALA A 86 3.12 -32.98 -1.52
C ALA A 86 4.59 -32.67 -1.86
N ARG A 87 4.92 -32.61 -3.14
CA ARG A 87 6.29 -32.33 -3.60
C ARG A 87 6.48 -30.90 -4.05
N GLU A 88 5.40 -30.28 -4.52
CA GLU A 88 5.41 -28.93 -5.06
C GLU A 88 4.48 -28.06 -4.21
N GLY A 89 5.01 -26.95 -3.73
CA GLY A 89 4.27 -25.88 -3.07
C GLY A 89 3.86 -24.84 -4.11
N GLN A 90 2.72 -24.20 -3.86
CA GLN A 90 2.21 -23.14 -4.72
C GLN A 90 1.73 -21.99 -3.85
N ALA A 91 2.05 -20.76 -4.24
CA ALA A 91 1.56 -19.56 -3.58
C ALA A 91 1.25 -18.49 -4.62
N ILE A 92 0.09 -17.84 -4.47
CA ILE A 92 -0.23 -16.64 -5.24
C ILE A 92 0.80 -15.56 -4.88
N VAL A 93 1.31 -14.90 -5.91
CA VAL A 93 2.25 -13.79 -5.76
C VAL A 93 1.62 -12.47 -6.17
N GLN A 94 2.18 -11.38 -5.64
CA GLN A 94 1.78 -10.05 -6.05
C GLN A 94 2.28 -9.78 -7.46
N VAL A 95 1.41 -9.23 -8.31
CA VAL A 95 1.80 -8.69 -9.61
C VAL A 95 2.19 -7.21 -9.46
N PRO A 96 2.84 -6.58 -10.46
CA PRO A 96 3.19 -5.16 -10.39
C PRO A 96 2.00 -4.27 -10.00
N ASP A 97 2.25 -3.32 -9.11
CA ASP A 97 1.24 -2.42 -8.59
C ASP A 97 1.01 -1.24 -9.54
N ALA A 98 -0.14 -1.22 -10.19
CA ALA A 98 -0.60 -0.12 -11.04
C ALA A 98 -1.47 0.93 -10.30
N LYS A 99 -1.63 0.81 -8.97
CA LYS A 99 -2.53 1.67 -8.18
C LYS A 99 -1.96 3.06 -7.88
N ALA A 100 -0.65 3.26 -8.03
CA ALA A 100 0.04 4.46 -7.58
C ALA A 100 -0.20 5.66 -8.51
N MET A 101 -0.83 6.69 -7.97
CA MET A 101 -1.05 8.01 -8.56
C MET A 101 -0.57 9.08 -7.56
N ARG A 102 0.70 9.46 -7.66
CA ARG A 102 1.32 10.43 -6.75
C ARG A 102 0.90 11.85 -7.14
N LEU A 103 0.40 12.61 -6.17
CA LEU A 103 0.03 14.02 -6.32
C LEU A 103 1.04 14.92 -5.61
N TYR A 104 1.43 16.00 -6.29
CA TYR A 104 2.24 17.08 -5.72
C TYR A 104 1.60 18.44 -6.02
N ILE A 105 1.66 19.34 -5.05
CA ILE A 105 1.19 20.73 -5.15
C ILE A 105 2.35 21.64 -4.77
N ASP A 106 2.85 22.45 -5.71
CA ASP A 106 4.07 23.26 -5.53
C ASP A 106 5.25 22.45 -4.94
N ASP A 107 5.50 21.27 -5.52
CA ASP A 107 6.53 20.29 -5.09
C ASP A 107 6.29 19.64 -3.70
N GLU A 108 5.24 20.01 -2.99
CA GLU A 108 4.81 19.35 -1.75
C GLU A 108 4.11 18.02 -2.09
N PRO A 109 4.57 16.87 -1.58
CA PRO A 109 3.91 15.59 -1.84
C PRO A 109 2.70 15.37 -0.93
N LEU A 110 1.57 14.91 -1.50
CA LEU A 110 0.47 14.40 -0.70
C LEU A 110 0.91 13.13 0.07
N ARG A 111 0.80 13.18 1.40
CA ARG A 111 1.04 12.06 2.34
C ARG A 111 0.00 12.10 3.44
N LEU A 112 -1.01 11.22 3.40
CA LEU A 112 -2.14 11.31 4.33
C LEU A 112 -1.73 11.36 5.81
N GLY A 113 -0.75 10.55 6.23
CA GLY A 113 -0.30 10.53 7.64
C GLY A 113 0.54 11.72 8.09
N ALA A 114 0.91 12.63 7.17
CA ALA A 114 1.76 13.78 7.46
C ALA A 114 1.12 15.13 7.10
N VAL A 115 -0.13 15.14 6.61
CA VAL A 115 -0.81 16.37 6.18
C VAL A 115 -2.01 16.70 7.06
N GLU A 116 -2.38 17.97 7.06
CA GLU A 116 -3.65 18.43 7.62
C GLU A 116 -4.75 18.21 6.57
N VAL A 117 -5.74 17.40 6.94
CA VAL A 117 -6.89 17.05 6.11
C VAL A 117 -8.20 17.45 6.76
N GLU A 118 -9.04 18.12 6.00
CA GLU A 118 -10.40 18.53 6.34
C GLU A 118 -11.40 17.73 5.50
N ASP A 119 -12.64 17.61 5.97
CA ASP A 119 -13.77 17.01 5.22
C ASP A 119 -13.43 15.63 4.59
N TYR A 120 -12.74 14.78 5.37
CA TYR A 120 -12.35 13.46 4.92
C TYR A 120 -13.55 12.50 4.93
N GLY A 121 -13.69 11.77 3.84
CA GLY A 121 -14.59 10.64 3.75
C GLY A 121 -14.01 9.59 2.80
N ARG A 122 -14.01 8.34 3.23
CA ARG A 122 -13.66 7.18 2.41
C ARG A 122 -14.76 6.14 2.55
N GLY A 123 -15.19 5.55 1.45
CA GLY A 123 -16.29 4.59 1.45
C GLY A 123 -16.21 3.60 0.31
N ILE A 124 -16.70 2.38 0.52
CA ILE A 124 -16.97 1.41 -0.54
C ILE A 124 -18.48 1.20 -0.62
N ASP A 125 -19.05 1.41 -1.80
CA ASP A 125 -20.46 1.11 -2.09
C ASP A 125 -20.57 -0.33 -2.61
N PHE A 126 -21.28 -1.18 -1.89
CA PHE A 126 -21.43 -2.60 -2.22
C PHE A 126 -22.36 -2.87 -3.41
N ARG A 127 -23.20 -1.90 -3.77
CA ARG A 127 -24.09 -2.00 -4.93
C ARG A 127 -23.33 -1.73 -6.22
N GLU A 128 -22.42 -0.76 -6.17
CA GLU A 128 -21.64 -0.32 -7.33
C GLU A 128 -20.28 -1.03 -7.43
N GLY A 129 -19.74 -1.53 -6.31
CA GLY A 129 -18.39 -2.09 -6.24
C GLY A 129 -17.30 -1.02 -6.41
N VAL A 130 -17.59 0.21 -5.99
CA VAL A 130 -16.70 1.37 -6.14
C VAL A 130 -16.24 1.83 -4.77
N GLU A 131 -14.92 1.93 -4.60
CA GLU A 131 -14.31 2.65 -3.48
C GLU A 131 -14.12 4.11 -3.88
N ARG A 132 -14.52 5.02 -3.00
CA ARG A 132 -14.40 6.47 -3.17
C ARG A 132 -13.73 7.08 -1.97
N ARG A 133 -12.92 8.10 -2.20
CA ARG A 133 -12.30 8.90 -1.15
C ARG A 133 -12.30 10.36 -1.56
N SER A 134 -12.69 11.22 -0.63
CA SER A 134 -12.72 12.67 -0.78
C SER A 134 -12.11 13.30 0.47
N PHE A 135 -11.31 14.34 0.29
CA PHE A 135 -10.81 15.17 1.38
C PHE A 135 -10.34 16.52 0.84
N ILE A 136 -10.19 17.48 1.74
CA ILE A 136 -9.52 18.74 1.48
C ILE A 136 -8.16 18.68 2.16
N TRP A 137 -7.10 18.70 1.34
CA TRP A 137 -5.73 18.80 1.82
C TRP A 137 -5.33 20.26 1.97
N ARG A 138 -4.82 20.61 3.14
CA ARG A 138 -4.17 21.88 3.40
C ARG A 138 -2.65 21.71 3.26
N THR A 139 -2.08 22.34 2.24
CA THR A 139 -0.63 22.40 2.02
C THR A 139 0.06 23.18 3.15
N SER A 140 1.36 23.00 3.29
CA SER A 140 2.20 23.76 4.23
C SER A 140 2.18 25.27 3.97
N ALA A 141 1.95 25.67 2.72
CA ALA A 141 1.76 27.06 2.31
C ALA A 141 0.33 27.60 2.61
N GLY A 142 -0.56 26.75 3.14
CA GLY A 142 -1.92 27.10 3.53
C GLY A 142 -2.96 27.08 2.41
N LYS A 143 -2.59 26.65 1.20
CA LYS A 143 -3.55 26.44 0.08
C LYS A 143 -4.41 25.22 0.36
N ARG A 144 -5.69 25.27 -0.01
CA ARG A 144 -6.62 24.15 0.11
C ARG A 144 -6.89 23.52 -1.24
N VAL A 145 -6.75 22.20 -1.29
CA VAL A 145 -6.92 21.39 -2.49
C VAL A 145 -7.91 20.28 -2.19
N ARG A 146 -9.03 20.25 -2.92
CA ARG A 146 -9.95 19.11 -2.86
C ARG A 146 -9.42 17.99 -3.74
N VAL A 147 -9.36 16.80 -3.17
CA VAL A 147 -8.90 15.59 -3.85
C VAL A 147 -10.00 14.55 -3.75
N ILE A 148 -10.42 14.03 -4.90
CA ILE A 148 -11.37 12.92 -5.00
C ILE A 148 -10.71 11.78 -5.78
N THR A 149 -10.79 10.57 -5.26
CA THR A 149 -10.31 9.36 -5.93
C THR A 149 -11.39 8.30 -5.92
N ASP A 150 -11.65 7.70 -7.08
CA ASP A 150 -12.47 6.50 -7.18
C ASP A 150 -11.64 5.32 -7.68
N ARG A 151 -12.02 4.11 -7.25
CA ARG A 151 -11.45 2.86 -7.75
C ARG A 151 -12.55 1.81 -7.91
N MET A 152 -12.49 1.05 -9.00
CA MET A 152 -13.30 -0.14 -9.22
C MET A 152 -12.52 -1.25 -9.91
N VAL A 153 -12.93 -2.50 -9.66
CA VAL A 153 -12.54 -3.67 -10.45
C VAL A 153 -13.80 -4.17 -11.16
N SER A 154 -13.81 -4.18 -12.49
CA SER A 154 -15.02 -4.45 -13.26
C SER A 154 -15.48 -5.89 -13.09
N PHE A 155 -16.76 -6.09 -12.80
CA PHE A 155 -17.38 -7.41 -12.84
C PHE A 155 -17.65 -7.90 -14.27
N GLN A 156 -17.90 -6.97 -15.20
CA GLN A 156 -18.23 -7.26 -16.59
C GLN A 156 -16.97 -7.56 -17.41
N GLU A 157 -15.96 -6.69 -17.28
CA GLU A 157 -14.67 -6.82 -17.97
C GLU A 157 -13.62 -7.37 -17.01
N ARG A 158 -13.48 -8.70 -16.99
CA ARG A 158 -12.66 -9.43 -16.00
C ARG A 158 -11.22 -8.93 -15.81
N HIS A 159 -10.62 -8.31 -16.82
CA HIS A 159 -9.22 -7.84 -16.79
C HIS A 159 -9.09 -6.33 -16.48
N LEU A 160 -10.21 -5.64 -16.22
CA LEU A 160 -10.23 -4.18 -16.13
C LEU A 160 -10.35 -3.70 -14.68
N ALA A 161 -9.42 -2.84 -14.30
CA ALA A 161 -9.55 -1.94 -13.17
C ALA A 161 -9.59 -0.50 -13.66
N ILE A 162 -10.39 0.34 -13.00
CA ILE A 162 -10.52 1.76 -13.30
C ILE A 162 -10.20 2.54 -12.03
N MET A 163 -9.40 3.59 -12.17
CA MET A 163 -9.05 4.51 -11.11
C MET A 163 -9.16 5.94 -11.65
N SER A 164 -9.70 6.85 -10.84
CA SER A 164 -9.75 8.27 -11.15
C SER A 164 -9.08 9.08 -10.03
N LEU A 165 -8.54 10.23 -10.41
CA LEU A 165 -8.02 11.24 -9.49
C LEU A 165 -8.50 12.60 -10.01
N GLU A 166 -9.29 13.28 -9.21
CA GLU A 166 -9.74 14.65 -9.44
C GLU A 166 -9.08 15.57 -8.42
N VAL A 167 -8.57 16.71 -8.91
CA VAL A 167 -7.83 17.69 -8.11
C VAL A 167 -8.40 19.07 -8.42
N GLU A 168 -8.89 19.75 -7.38
CA GLU A 168 -9.48 21.08 -7.47
C GLU A 168 -8.77 22.03 -6.49
N LEU A 169 -8.20 23.11 -7.00
CA LEU A 169 -7.61 24.18 -6.20
C LEU A 169 -8.73 25.12 -5.72
N LEU A 170 -8.91 25.27 -4.40
CA LEU A 170 -10.08 25.94 -3.83
C LEU A 170 -9.92 27.45 -3.61
N ASP A 171 -8.71 27.91 -3.32
CA ASP A 171 -8.46 29.28 -2.87
C ASP A 171 -7.27 29.99 -3.54
N ALA A 172 -6.35 29.25 -4.14
CA ALA A 172 -5.19 29.82 -4.81
C ALA A 172 -4.68 28.95 -5.96
N ASP A 173 -4.10 29.59 -6.97
CA ASP A 173 -3.37 28.91 -8.04
C ASP A 173 -2.13 28.20 -7.49
N ALA A 174 -1.79 27.04 -8.07
CA ALA A 174 -0.64 26.24 -7.71
C ALA A 174 -0.19 25.37 -8.90
N ALA A 175 1.08 24.97 -8.90
CA ALA A 175 1.56 23.95 -9.81
C ALA A 175 1.08 22.58 -9.35
N VAL A 176 0.38 21.85 -10.23
CA VAL A 176 -0.12 20.49 -9.96
C VAL A 176 0.70 19.49 -10.76
N VAL A 177 1.27 18.50 -10.08
CA VAL A 177 1.98 17.38 -10.74
C VAL A 177 1.33 16.06 -10.32
N VAL A 178 0.95 15.28 -11.33
CA VAL A 178 0.45 13.90 -11.13
C VAL A 178 1.44 12.93 -11.78
N SER A 179 1.90 11.95 -11.02
CA SER A 179 2.77 10.87 -11.48
C SER A 179 2.06 9.53 -11.28
N SER A 180 1.58 8.94 -12.38
CA SER A 180 1.01 7.59 -12.41
C SER A 180 2.11 6.57 -12.71
N GLN A 181 2.21 5.51 -11.90
CA GLN A 181 3.31 4.56 -11.96
C GLN A 181 2.83 3.11 -11.89
N ILE A 182 3.58 2.22 -12.54
CA ILE A 182 3.51 0.77 -12.33
C ILE A 182 4.78 0.38 -11.59
N LEU A 183 4.62 -0.16 -10.38
CA LEU A 183 5.72 -0.43 -9.47
C LEU A 183 5.81 -1.94 -9.21
N ASN A 184 6.96 -2.55 -9.49
CA ASN A 184 7.20 -3.90 -9.01
C ASN A 184 7.65 -3.87 -7.55
N ARG A 185 6.70 -4.07 -6.64
CA ARG A 185 6.95 -4.02 -5.19
C ARG A 185 7.78 -5.19 -4.67
N GLN A 186 7.99 -6.23 -5.49
CA GLN A 186 8.82 -7.38 -5.14
C GLN A 186 10.32 -7.12 -5.36
N ASP A 187 10.70 -6.09 -6.13
CA ASP A 187 12.12 -5.80 -6.43
C ASP A 187 12.85 -5.05 -5.28
N GLY A 188 12.11 -4.61 -4.26
CA GLY A 188 12.64 -4.17 -2.96
C GLY A 188 13.77 -3.13 -2.98
N GLU A 189 13.44 -1.85 -3.13
CA GLU A 189 13.50 -0.84 -2.07
C GLU A 189 12.54 0.28 -2.52
N ASP A 190 11.55 0.65 -1.70
CA ASP A 190 10.82 1.88 -1.94
C ASP A 190 11.86 3.01 -2.01
N GLU A 191 11.89 3.79 -3.09
CA GLU A 191 12.86 4.86 -3.35
C GLU A 191 13.01 5.89 -2.20
N PHE A 192 12.16 5.83 -1.18
CA PHE A 192 12.14 6.69 0.01
C PHE A 192 12.59 6.03 1.32
N SER A 193 12.65 4.69 1.44
CA SER A 193 13.15 4.05 2.67
C SER A 193 14.66 4.31 2.83
N THR A 194 15.39 4.36 1.72
CA THR A 194 16.84 4.62 1.68
C THR A 194 17.18 6.07 2.06
N ILE A 195 16.29 7.04 1.80
CA ILE A 195 16.56 8.48 2.02
C ILE A 195 16.43 8.86 3.51
N LEU A 196 15.55 8.20 4.26
CA LEU A 196 15.36 8.48 5.70
C LEU A 196 16.39 7.76 6.59
N GLY A 197 16.99 6.66 6.12
CA GLY A 197 17.99 5.89 6.88
C GLY A 197 19.35 6.57 7.04
N HIS A 198 19.72 7.52 6.16
CA HIS A 198 21.03 8.17 6.20
C HIS A 198 21.11 9.40 7.12
N HIS A 199 19.98 9.91 7.64
CA HIS A 199 19.99 11.11 8.49
C HIS A 199 19.99 10.82 10.00
N ALA A 200 19.81 9.55 10.40
CA ALA A 200 19.65 9.13 11.81
C ALA A 200 20.90 8.47 12.43
N THR A 201 22.06 8.49 11.77
CA THR A 201 23.31 7.92 12.31
C THR A 201 24.42 8.95 12.33
N SER A 202 24.27 9.99 13.15
CA SER A 202 25.37 10.92 13.46
C SER A 202 25.18 11.64 14.80
N THR A 203 25.05 10.90 15.91
CA THR A 203 25.39 11.47 17.22
C THR A 203 25.91 10.42 18.21
N GLU A 204 27.19 10.60 18.54
CA GLU A 204 27.92 10.25 19.78
C GLU A 204 28.31 8.80 20.11
N SER A 205 29.59 8.54 19.81
CA SER A 205 30.47 7.54 20.39
C SER A 205 31.14 8.03 21.69
N GLY A 206 31.18 7.18 22.73
CA GLY A 206 32.05 7.31 23.91
C GLY A 206 32.25 5.94 24.58
N PRO A 207 33.41 5.66 25.20
CA PRO A 207 34.13 4.40 24.96
C PRO A 207 34.08 3.40 26.12
N ASP A 208 34.18 2.11 25.79
CA ASP A 208 34.87 1.15 26.65
C ASP A 208 35.43 -0.03 25.85
N GLY A 209 36.61 -0.48 26.25
CA GLY A 209 37.54 -1.26 25.44
C GLY A 209 37.50 -2.78 25.62
N ALA A 210 38.25 -3.41 24.71
CA ALA A 210 38.76 -4.80 24.71
C ALA A 210 37.72 -5.92 24.48
N THR A 211 37.90 -6.95 23.64
CA THR A 211 39.03 -7.47 22.84
C THR A 211 38.47 -8.67 22.03
N GLY A 212 38.96 -8.93 20.80
CA GLY A 212 39.08 -10.31 20.29
C GLY A 212 38.49 -10.66 18.90
N ALA A 213 39.41 -10.80 17.94
CA ALA A 213 39.46 -11.80 16.85
C ALA A 213 38.53 -11.72 15.60
N ALA A 214 39.12 -11.13 14.54
CA ALA A 214 39.27 -11.60 13.16
C ALA A 214 38.35 -12.69 12.54
N GLY A 215 37.83 -12.40 11.33
CA GLY A 215 37.23 -13.40 10.43
C GLY A 215 36.74 -12.84 9.08
N ALA A 216 37.69 -12.64 8.15
CA ALA A 216 37.63 -12.61 6.67
C ALA A 216 36.37 -12.14 5.90
N ALA A 217 36.61 -11.12 5.06
CA ALA A 217 35.79 -10.66 3.95
C ALA A 217 35.81 -11.63 2.74
N GLY A 218 34.72 -11.64 1.98
CA GLY A 218 34.61 -12.29 0.68
C GLY A 218 33.48 -11.69 -0.15
N THR A 219 33.76 -10.56 -0.79
CA THR A 219 32.91 -9.93 -1.82
C THR A 219 33.17 -10.60 -3.17
N ALA A 220 32.11 -11.12 -3.81
CA ALA A 220 32.15 -11.55 -5.21
C ALA A 220 31.18 -10.67 -6.02
N GLY A 221 31.75 -9.69 -6.72
CA GLY A 221 31.06 -8.93 -7.76
C GLY A 221 31.09 -9.71 -9.07
N ILE A 222 29.95 -9.78 -9.75
CA ILE A 222 29.83 -10.29 -11.12
C ILE A 222 29.51 -9.13 -12.05
N ALA A 223 30.50 -8.74 -12.85
CA ALA A 223 30.36 -7.83 -13.98
C ALA A 223 29.91 -8.64 -15.20
N GLY A 224 28.73 -8.35 -15.75
CA GLY A 224 28.24 -8.90 -17.00
C GLY A 224 28.56 -7.95 -18.17
N THR A 225 29.50 -8.35 -19.02
CA THR A 225 29.82 -7.69 -20.29
C THR A 225 28.73 -7.97 -21.33
N ALA A 226 28.17 -6.90 -21.92
CA ALA A 226 27.32 -6.96 -23.09
C ALA A 226 28.14 -7.35 -24.34
N GLY A 227 27.78 -8.47 -24.96
CA GLY A 227 28.26 -8.88 -26.28
C GLY A 227 27.13 -8.76 -27.29
N THR A 228 27.34 -7.94 -28.32
CA THR A 228 26.45 -7.74 -29.47
C THR A 228 26.55 -8.92 -30.43
N ALA A 229 25.41 -9.39 -30.93
CA ALA A 229 25.22 -9.95 -32.26
C ALA A 229 23.75 -9.77 -32.66
#